data_AF-A0A951AP20-F1
#
_entry.id   AF-A0A951AP20-F1
#
_cell.length_a   1.000
_cell.length_b   1.000
_cell.length_c   1.000
_cell.angle_alpha   90.00
_cell.angle_beta   90.00
_cell.angle_gamma   90.00
#
_symmetry.space_group_name_H-M   'P 1'
#
loop_
_entity.id
_entity.type
_entity.pdbx_description
1 polymer ?
#
loop_
_entity_poly.entity_id
_entity_poly.type
_entity_poly.pdbx_seq_one_letter_code
_entity_poly.pdbx_strand_id
1 'polypeptide(L)'
;MSSGKAVGLSVGLWIVAISFLHATLNLGIFAPHKAAEAAPFRVGFIPVTCHLTCPVTDFINKQMTGASEFEPTRFQGFPELKEAFISGYLPATFILAPLAMRLREDGVP
;
A
#
# COMPACT_ATOMS: atom_id res chain seq x y z
N MET A 1 1.76 -51.35 15.00
CA MET A 1 0.58 -50.69 14.37
C MET A 1 0.68 -50.90 12.86
N SER A 2 -0.38 -51.39 12.20
CA SER A 2 -0.37 -51.66 10.75
C SER A 2 0.00 -50.40 9.97
N SER A 3 0.93 -50.52 9.01
CA SER A 3 1.48 -49.41 8.22
C SER A 3 0.41 -48.54 7.56
N GLY A 4 -0.75 -49.10 7.21
CA GLY A 4 -1.89 -48.34 6.66
C GLY A 4 -2.51 -47.35 7.66
N LYS A 5 -2.52 -47.68 8.96
CA LYS A 5 -3.02 -46.77 10.02
C LYS A 5 -2.06 -45.60 10.24
N ALA A 6 -0.75 -45.86 10.15
CA ALA A 6 0.27 -44.83 10.29
C ALA A 6 0.22 -43.84 9.12
N VAL A 7 0.06 -44.32 7.88
CA VAL A 7 -0.09 -43.45 6.70
C VAL A 7 -1.37 -42.62 6.78
N GLY A 8 -2.50 -43.22 7.17
CA GLY A 8 -3.75 -42.49 7.36
C GLY A 8 -3.65 -41.38 8.41
N LEU A 9 -2.97 -41.64 9.53
CA LEU A 9 -2.71 -40.64 10.57
C LEU A 9 -1.83 -39.50 10.06
N SER A 10 -0.76 -39.79 9.32
CA SER A 10 0.14 -38.78 8.77
C SER A 10 -0.58 -37.85 7.78
N VAL A 11 -1.43 -38.39 6.91
CA VAL A 11 -2.22 -37.59 5.96
C VAL A 11 -3.24 -36.72 6.68
N GLY A 12 -3.95 -37.26 7.66
CA GLY A 12 -4.91 -36.49 8.46
C GLY A 12 -4.24 -35.34 9.20
N LEU A 13 -3.08 -35.59 9.83
CA LEU A 13 -2.30 -34.58 10.53
C LEU A 13 -1.77 -33.50 9.58
N TRP A 14 -1.41 -33.88 8.35
CA TRP A 14 -0.95 -32.94 7.35
C TRP A 14 -2.05 -32.01 6.83
N ILE A 15 -3.25 -32.54 6.59
CA ILE A 15 -4.40 -31.72 6.19
C ILE A 15 -4.74 -30.70 7.29
N VAL A 16 -4.80 -31.15 8.55
CA VAL A 16 -5.06 -30.24 9.68
C VAL A 16 -4.00 -29.15 9.78
N ALA A 17 -2.72 -29.50 9.62
CA ALA A 17 -1.62 -28.55 9.66
C ALA A 17 -1.71 -27.51 8.53
N ILE A 18 -1.96 -27.94 7.28
CA ILE A 18 -2.11 -27.02 6.14
C ILE A 18 -3.34 -26.12 6.32
N SER A 19 -4.48 -26.68 6.73
CA SER A 19 -5.70 -25.90 6.95
C SER A 19 -5.50 -24.85 8.04
N PHE A 20 -4.84 -25.19 9.14
CA PHE A 20 -4.51 -24.25 10.20
C PHE A 20 -3.54 -23.15 9.72
N LEU A 21 -2.52 -23.53 8.96
CA LEU A 21 -1.54 -22.58 8.41
C LEU A 21 -2.18 -21.64 7.38
N HIS A 22 -3.11 -22.15 6.56
CA HIS A 22 -3.86 -21.35 5.60
C HIS A 22 -4.81 -20.37 6.29
N ALA A 23 -5.51 -20.81 7.35
CA ALA A 23 -6.40 -19.99 8.16
C ALA A 23 -5.67 -18.84 8.86
N THR A 24 -4.47 -19.11 9.39
CA THR A 24 -3.66 -18.13 10.12
C THR A 24 -2.91 -17.18 9.20
N LEU A 25 -2.21 -17.69 8.19
CA LEU A 25 -1.31 -16.89 7.36
C LEU A 25 -1.98 -16.24 6.15
N ASN A 26 -2.92 -16.92 5.49
CA ASN A 26 -3.53 -16.41 4.26
C ASN A 26 -4.87 -15.71 4.52
N LEU A 27 -5.73 -16.33 5.33
CA LEU A 27 -7.05 -15.77 5.65
C LEU A 27 -7.00 -14.75 6.79
N GLY A 28 -5.90 -14.67 7.53
CA GLY A 28 -5.72 -13.69 8.60
C GLY A 28 -6.74 -13.81 9.73
N ILE A 29 -7.38 -14.97 9.92
CA ILE A 29 -8.47 -15.18 10.90
C ILE A 29 -8.00 -14.86 12.33
N PHE A 30 -6.72 -15.07 12.60
CA PHE A 30 -6.09 -14.84 13.90
C PHE A 30 -5.14 -13.64 13.90
N ALA A 31 -5.05 -12.89 12.80
CA ALA A 31 -4.27 -11.67 12.78
C ALA A 31 -5.02 -10.63 13.62
N PRO A 32 -4.37 -9.96 14.60
CA PRO A 32 -4.99 -8.84 15.27
C PRO A 32 -5.35 -7.80 14.21
N HIS A 33 -6.63 -7.43 14.13
CA HIS A 33 -7.07 -6.35 13.26
C HIS A 33 -6.41 -5.08 13.79
N LYS A 34 -5.24 -4.73 13.25
CA LYS A 34 -4.68 -3.40 13.39
C LYS A 34 -5.61 -2.51 12.57
N ALA A 35 -6.67 -2.01 13.21
CA ALA A 35 -7.24 -0.73 12.84
C ALA A 35 -6.17 0.32 13.17
N ALA A 36 -5.08 0.32 12.40
CA ALA A 36 -4.30 1.52 12.29
C ALA A 36 -5.27 2.49 11.62
N GLU A 37 -5.72 3.47 12.38
CA GLU A 37 -6.25 4.72 11.87
C GLU A 37 -5.08 5.38 11.13
N ALA A 38 -4.67 4.78 10.01
CA ALA A 38 -3.54 5.19 9.24
C ALA A 38 -3.94 6.51 8.61
N ALA A 39 -3.33 7.59 9.10
CA ALA A 39 -3.52 8.90 8.51
C ALA A 39 -3.27 8.77 7.01
N PRO A 40 -4.16 9.29 6.16
CA PRO A 40 -4.03 9.13 4.73
C PRO A 40 -2.68 9.67 4.25
N PHE A 41 -1.93 8.83 3.57
CA PHE A 41 -0.67 9.12 2.91
C PHE A 41 -0.96 9.91 1.63
N ARG A 42 -0.82 11.24 1.75
CA ARG A 42 -1.10 12.18 0.66
C ARG A 42 -0.03 12.14 -0.41
N VAL A 43 -0.45 12.00 -1.67
CA VAL A 43 0.47 12.04 -2.82
C VAL A 43 0.05 13.12 -3.81
N GLY A 44 0.92 14.10 -4.03
CA GLY A 44 0.67 15.20 -4.97
C GLY A 44 0.81 14.78 -6.43
N PHE A 45 -0.09 15.27 -7.30
CA PHE A 45 0.00 15.08 -8.74
C PHE A 45 -0.67 16.21 -9.55
N ILE A 46 -0.35 16.26 -10.85
CA ILE A 46 -0.92 17.18 -11.87
C ILE A 46 -1.57 16.33 -12.98
N PRO A 47 -2.64 16.79 -13.67
CA PRO A 47 -3.28 16.03 -14.76
C PRO A 47 -2.45 15.95 -16.04
N VAL A 48 -1.39 15.13 -16.00
CA VAL A 48 -0.60 14.70 -17.15
C VAL A 48 -0.57 13.19 -17.22
N THR A 49 -0.31 12.64 -18.39
CA THR A 49 -0.37 11.19 -18.65
C THR A 49 0.58 10.39 -17.75
N CYS A 50 1.77 10.92 -17.45
CA CYS A 50 2.73 10.25 -16.56
C CYS A 50 2.29 10.15 -15.10
N HIS A 51 1.25 10.89 -14.68
CA HIS A 51 0.71 10.85 -13.32
C HIS A 51 -0.57 10.00 -13.22
N LEU A 52 -0.96 9.30 -14.28
CA LEU A 52 -2.19 8.51 -14.35
C LEU A 52 -2.30 7.46 -13.23
N THR A 53 -1.17 7.03 -12.67
CA THR A 53 -1.14 6.15 -11.50
C THR A 53 -1.99 6.71 -10.35
N CYS A 54 -1.99 8.02 -10.09
CA CYS A 54 -2.76 8.61 -8.99
C CYS A 54 -4.29 8.38 -9.10
N PRO A 55 -4.97 8.83 -10.17
CA PRO A 55 -6.40 8.61 -10.32
C PRO A 55 -6.77 7.13 -10.51
N VAL A 56 -5.89 6.31 -11.09
CA VAL A 56 -6.13 4.86 -11.23
C VAL A 56 -6.08 4.18 -9.87
N THR A 57 -5.07 4.47 -9.05
CA THR A 57 -4.97 3.92 -7.69
C THR A 57 -6.11 4.41 -6.81
N ASP A 58 -6.53 5.68 -6.92
CA ASP A 58 -7.71 6.21 -6.22
C ASP A 58 -8.98 5.41 -6.53
N PHE A 59 -9.21 5.15 -7.83
CA PHE A 59 -10.35 4.38 -8.28
C PHE A 59 -10.31 2.96 -7.71
N ILE A 60 -9.16 2.28 -7.82
CA ILE A 60 -8.99 0.93 -7.27
C ILE A 60 -9.24 0.92 -5.76
N ASN A 61 -8.67 1.87 -5.02
CA ASN A 61 -8.87 1.97 -3.57
C ASN A 61 -10.34 2.15 -3.18
N LYS A 62 -11.11 2.91 -3.97
CA LYS A 62 -12.55 3.09 -3.75
C LYS A 62 -13.39 1.86 -4.10
N GLN A 63 -12.90 0.99 -4.98
CA GLN A 63 -13.63 -0.21 -5.42
C GLN A 63 -13.25 -1.48 -4.64
N MET A 64 -12.09 -1.49 -3.98
CA MET A 64 -11.57 -2.66 -3.26
C MET A 64 -11.92 -2.59 -1.77
N THR A 65 -12.11 -3.75 -1.14
CA THR A 65 -12.29 -3.85 0.31
C THR A 65 -10.92 -4.03 0.98
N GLY A 66 -10.63 -3.22 2.00
CA GLY A 66 -9.34 -3.26 2.73
C GLY A 66 -8.95 -1.91 3.32
N ALA A 67 -7.82 -1.88 4.03
CA ALA A 67 -7.22 -0.63 4.47
C ALA A 67 -6.60 0.09 3.26
N SER A 68 -7.08 1.30 2.95
CA SER A 68 -6.50 2.17 1.93
C SER A 68 -5.89 3.39 2.60
N GLU A 69 -4.58 3.51 2.53
CA GLU A 69 -3.84 4.65 3.08
C GLU A 69 -3.55 5.72 2.03
N PHE A 70 -3.80 5.47 0.73
CA PHE A 70 -3.38 6.39 -0.33
C PHE A 70 -4.43 7.46 -0.62
N GLU A 71 -4.04 8.75 -0.51
CA GLU A 71 -4.88 9.92 -0.79
C GLU A 71 -4.24 10.81 -1.88
N PRO A 72 -4.69 10.73 -3.14
CA PRO A 72 -4.12 11.55 -4.21
C PRO A 72 -4.64 12.99 -4.13
N THR A 73 -3.72 13.95 -4.14
CA THR A 73 -4.03 15.40 -4.13
C THR A 73 -3.71 16.02 -5.49
N ARG A 74 -4.73 16.53 -6.17
CA ARG A 74 -4.61 17.17 -7.48
C ARG A 74 -4.17 18.63 -7.35
N PHE A 75 -3.18 19.02 -8.15
CA PHE A 75 -2.72 20.40 -8.34
C PHE A 75 -2.89 20.82 -9.81
N GLN A 76 -2.87 22.14 -10.09
CA GLN A 76 -2.94 22.64 -11.47
C GLN A 76 -1.55 22.82 -12.10
N GLY A 77 -0.50 23.00 -11.29
CA GLY A 77 0.85 23.18 -11.80
C GLY A 77 1.95 22.80 -10.82
N PHE A 78 3.18 22.68 -11.34
CA PHE A 78 4.37 22.37 -10.55
C PHE A 78 4.70 23.41 -9.48
N PRO A 79 4.49 24.73 -9.66
CA PRO A 79 4.76 25.70 -8.60
C PRO A 79 3.96 25.42 -7.31
N GLU A 80 2.64 25.26 -7.41
CA GLU A 80 1.79 24.98 -6.25
C GLU A 80 2.13 23.65 -5.58
N LEU A 81 2.34 22.62 -6.40
CA LEU A 81 2.70 21.28 -5.94
C LEU A 81 4.07 21.26 -5.24
N LYS A 82 5.04 22.04 -5.74
CA LYS A 82 6.36 22.20 -5.12
C LYS A 82 6.24 22.87 -3.75
N GLU A 83 5.50 23.97 -3.62
CA GLU A 83 5.34 24.67 -2.35
C GLU A 83 4.58 23.81 -1.31
N ALA A 84 3.58 23.03 -1.76
CA ALA A 84 2.91 22.04 -0.94
C ALA A 84 3.87 20.93 -0.45
N PHE A 85 4.83 20.53 -1.28
CA PHE A 85 5.86 19.57 -0.88
C PHE A 85 6.87 20.17 0.12
N ILE A 86 7.40 21.37 -0.16
CA ILE A 86 8.37 22.06 0.71
C ILE A 86 7.79 22.34 2.10
N SER A 87 6.52 22.72 2.17
CA SER A 87 5.84 22.98 3.44
C SER A 87 5.56 21.73 4.30
N GLY A 88 5.85 20.54 3.78
CA GLY A 88 5.55 19.27 4.45
C GLY A 88 4.06 18.89 4.41
N TYR A 89 3.24 19.59 3.62
CA TYR A 89 1.83 19.22 3.43
C TYR A 89 1.68 17.90 2.65
N LEU A 90 2.62 17.62 1.73
CA LEU A 90 2.71 16.37 0.98
C LEU A 90 3.92 15.57 1.45
N PRO A 91 3.76 14.34 1.98
CA PRO A 91 4.90 13.45 2.25
C PRO A 91 5.55 12.92 0.98
N ALA A 92 4.83 12.88 -0.15
CA ALA A 92 5.35 12.48 -1.44
C ALA A 92 4.63 13.20 -2.59
N THR A 93 5.31 13.35 -3.73
CA THR A 93 4.70 13.95 -4.92
C THR A 93 5.35 13.45 -6.20
N PHE A 94 4.56 13.38 -7.27
CA PHE A 94 5.11 13.28 -8.62
C PHE A 94 5.74 14.62 -9.01
N ILE A 95 6.97 14.58 -9.53
CA ILE A 95 7.74 15.79 -9.81
C ILE A 95 8.72 15.57 -10.98
N LEU A 96 9.11 16.66 -11.65
CA LEU A 96 10.14 16.61 -12.69
C LEU A 96 11.50 16.31 -12.07
N ALA A 97 12.27 15.41 -12.69
CA ALA A 97 13.63 15.09 -12.28
C ALA A 97 14.54 16.33 -12.04
N PRO A 98 14.64 17.33 -12.94
CA PRO A 98 15.45 18.52 -12.68
C PRO A 98 14.97 19.34 -11.47
N LEU A 99 13.66 19.36 -11.21
CA LEU A 99 13.11 20.07 -10.07
C LEU A 99 13.43 19.32 -8.76
N ALA A 100 13.32 18.00 -8.75
CA ALA A 100 13.74 17.18 -7.61
C ALA A 100 15.23 17.33 -7.29
N MET A 101 16.09 17.34 -8.32
CA MET A 101 17.52 17.60 -8.15
C MET A 101 17.76 18.98 -7.52
N ARG A 102 17.04 20.00 -7.96
CA ARG A 102 17.14 21.34 -7.39
C ARG A 102 16.66 21.41 -5.93
N LEU A 103 15.53 20.78 -5.62
CA LEU A 103 15.02 20.72 -4.25
C LEU A 103 16.00 20.05 -3.29
N ARG A 104 16.64 18.97 -3.74
CA ARG A 104 17.71 18.31 -2.99
C ARG A 104 18.91 19.23 -2.75
N GLU A 105 19.34 20.00 -3.75
CA GLU A 105 20.40 21.00 -3.60
C GLU A 105 20.01 22.11 -2.60
N ASP A 106 18.74 22.50 -2.59
CA ASP A 106 18.19 23.50 -1.67
C ASP A 106 17.96 22.94 -0.24
N GLY A 107 18.28 21.67 0.01
CA GLY A 107 18.20 21.03 1.33
C GLY A 107 16.79 20.56 1.72
N VAL A 108 15.88 20.45 0.75
CA VAL A 108 14.55 19.86 0.97
C VAL A 108 14.71 18.34 1.07
N PRO A 109 14.18 17.70 2.13
CA PRO A 109 14.35 16.27 2.40
C PRO A 109 13.67 15.35 1.37
#